data_AF-A0A640P7S4-F1
#
_entry.id   AF-A0A640P7S4-F1
#
_cell.length_a   1.000
_cell.length_b   1.000
_cell.length_c   1.000
_cell.angle_alpha   90.00
_cell.angle_beta   90.00
_cell.angle_gamma   90.00
#
_symmetry.space_group_name_H-M   'P 1'
#
loop_
_entity.id
_entity.type
_entity.pdbx_description
1 polymer ?
#
loop_
_entity_poly.entity_id
_entity_poly.type
_entity_poly.pdbx_seq_one_letter_code
_entity_poly.pdbx_strand_id
1 'polypeptide(L)'
;MPKVCVFCGEKPDGKSKEHVVPRWLIELTGDPKREALLGYKKDPESGYEERRFSFDQFTFPACLKCNNKYASLERDAKGILEKILNEESVTTEQASLFLDWLDKVRVGLWLGMIQLDKTYDLIAPNFHIESRIAQYDRMLIVEKTDAQTRKLNMVGVDTYSFSLTPSAFVLVVNNYYITNVSYMYLFHRRLGFPYPSELFLRAEDDCVEARFSAGRNRIMVPLLRKAIRERGIILYQPMFKSGLTLSEKVDYGNDYVRRHSLNFSEGVGNIFLESDGQLIEKTSGEEFRLSPSEIQQDTELFFISGINVCEWQNWLVSLLAKSDKLKPEQRKYIKSRFNLGIKINEQFIQNHKALLKKYTT
;
A
#
# COMPACT_ATOMS: atom_id res chain seq x y z
N MET A 1 -7.86 11.23 -20.74
CA MET A 1 -7.87 12.03 -19.48
C MET A 1 -7.06 13.31 -19.67
N PRO A 2 -7.46 14.42 -19.03
CA PRO A 2 -6.66 15.64 -18.97
C PRO A 2 -5.28 15.37 -18.35
N LYS A 3 -4.24 16.06 -18.83
CA LYS A 3 -2.89 15.98 -18.25
C LYS A 3 -2.90 16.72 -16.91
N VAL A 4 -3.13 15.99 -15.83
CA VAL A 4 -3.08 16.49 -14.44
C VAL A 4 -1.78 16.09 -13.77
N CYS A 5 -1.38 16.83 -12.73
CA CYS A 5 -0.22 16.50 -11.91
C CYS A 5 -0.51 15.26 -11.07
N VAL A 6 0.36 14.24 -11.16
CA VAL A 6 0.23 12.98 -10.40
C VAL A 6 0.28 13.18 -8.87
N PHE A 7 0.85 14.29 -8.40
CA PHE A 7 0.96 14.63 -6.98
C PHE A 7 -0.27 15.33 -6.41
N CYS A 8 -0.67 16.45 -7.03
CA CYS A 8 -1.72 17.31 -6.47
C CYS A 8 -3.04 17.29 -7.26
N GLY A 9 -3.09 16.68 -8.44
CA GLY A 9 -4.28 16.62 -9.29
C GLY A 9 -4.61 17.88 -10.09
N GLU A 10 -3.91 18.97 -9.82
CA GLU A 10 -4.05 20.22 -10.56
C GLU A 10 -3.38 20.15 -11.94
N LYS A 11 -3.70 21.13 -12.80
CA LYS A 11 -2.98 21.31 -14.06
C LYS A 11 -1.47 21.50 -13.78
N PRO A 12 -0.56 20.73 -14.41
CA PRO A 12 0.86 20.84 -14.18
C PRO A 12 1.38 22.25 -14.46
N ASP A 13 2.07 22.81 -13.47
CA ASP A 13 2.85 24.03 -13.63
C ASP A 13 4.31 23.68 -13.97
N GLY A 14 4.73 24.05 -15.18
CA GLY A 14 6.02 23.68 -15.79
C GLY A 14 5.98 22.40 -16.64
N LYS A 15 7.12 22.08 -17.28
CA LYS A 15 7.32 20.86 -18.10
C LYS A 15 8.01 19.75 -17.30
N SER A 16 7.59 19.53 -16.05
CA SER A 16 8.14 18.45 -15.23
C SER A 16 7.37 17.15 -15.45
N LYS A 17 8.08 16.04 -15.38
CA LYS A 17 7.50 14.70 -15.34
C LYS A 17 8.05 13.97 -14.14
N GLU A 18 7.25 13.07 -13.61
CA GLU A 18 7.59 12.25 -12.47
C GLU A 18 7.63 10.77 -12.84
N HIS A 19 8.64 10.08 -12.36
CA HIS A 19 8.76 8.62 -12.44
C HIS A 19 8.17 7.99 -11.18
N VAL A 20 6.97 7.40 -11.26
CA VAL A 20 6.31 6.86 -10.05
C VAL A 20 7.07 5.67 -9.46
N VAL A 21 7.71 4.88 -10.33
CA VAL A 21 8.80 3.97 -9.97
C VAL A 21 10.11 4.72 -10.21
N PRO A 22 10.87 5.04 -9.15
CA PRO A 22 12.04 5.90 -9.29
C PRO A 22 13.08 5.29 -10.22
N ARG A 23 13.74 6.15 -11.01
CA ARG A 23 14.77 5.71 -11.96
C ARG A 23 15.93 4.97 -11.29
N TRP A 24 16.35 5.43 -10.10
CA TRP A 24 17.42 4.78 -9.34
C TRP A 24 17.07 3.34 -8.95
N LEU A 25 15.78 3.05 -8.69
CA LEU A 25 15.34 1.70 -8.33
C LEU A 25 15.36 0.78 -9.55
N ILE A 26 14.97 1.31 -10.71
CA ILE A 26 15.00 0.59 -11.98
C ILE A 26 16.44 0.23 -12.36
N GLU A 27 17.37 1.18 -12.22
CA GLU A 27 18.80 1.02 -12.48
C GLU A 27 19.48 0.07 -11.49
N LEU A 28 19.10 0.12 -10.21
CA LEU A 28 19.57 -0.80 -9.16
C LEU A 28 19.30 -2.27 -9.50
N THR A 29 18.24 -2.51 -10.27
CA THR A 29 17.69 -3.85 -10.53
C THR A 29 17.88 -4.30 -11.99
N GLY A 30 18.54 -3.52 -12.85
CA GLY A 30 18.90 -3.91 -14.23
C GLY A 30 18.69 -2.81 -15.29
N ASP A 31 18.42 -3.21 -16.54
CA ASP A 31 18.17 -2.29 -17.67
C ASP A 31 16.83 -1.53 -17.50
N PRO A 32 16.78 -0.19 -17.61
CA PRO A 32 15.55 0.58 -17.58
C PRO A 32 14.53 0.36 -18.70
N LYS A 33 14.96 -0.20 -19.84
CA LYS A 33 14.09 -0.49 -20.98
C LYS A 33 13.45 -1.89 -20.91
N ARG A 34 13.74 -2.65 -19.86
CA ARG A 34 13.11 -3.97 -19.69
C ARG A 34 11.61 -3.82 -19.44
N GLU A 35 10.85 -4.79 -19.93
CA GLU A 35 9.42 -4.83 -19.74
C GLU A 35 9.07 -5.44 -18.37
N ALA A 36 8.14 -4.78 -17.68
CA ALA A 36 7.43 -5.35 -16.54
C ALA A 36 6.17 -6.06 -17.04
N LEU A 37 5.99 -7.32 -16.64
CA LEU A 37 4.72 -8.03 -16.79
C LEU A 37 3.80 -7.57 -15.66
N LEU A 38 2.75 -6.83 -15.99
CA LEU A 38 1.81 -6.22 -15.05
C LEU A 38 0.40 -6.75 -15.27
N GLY A 39 0.30 -8.08 -15.22
CA GLY A 39 -0.95 -8.81 -15.35
C GLY A 39 -1.36 -9.07 -16.79
N TYR A 40 -2.68 -9.08 -17.02
CA TYR A 40 -3.29 -9.37 -18.32
C TYR A 40 -4.19 -8.20 -18.76
N LYS A 41 -4.45 -8.09 -20.06
CA LYS A 41 -5.55 -7.29 -20.59
C LYS A 41 -6.85 -7.81 -20.00
N LYS A 42 -7.68 -6.88 -19.55
CA LYS A 42 -8.92 -7.17 -18.84
C LYS A 42 -10.11 -6.99 -19.77
N ASP A 43 -10.06 -7.70 -20.90
CA ASP A 43 -11.16 -7.76 -21.85
C ASP A 43 -11.74 -9.20 -21.81
N PRO A 44 -12.98 -9.36 -21.30
CA PRO A 44 -13.64 -10.66 -21.25
C PRO A 44 -13.79 -11.33 -22.62
N GLU A 45 -13.78 -10.56 -23.72
CA GLU A 45 -14.01 -11.05 -25.08
C GLU A 45 -12.72 -11.45 -25.82
N SER A 46 -11.57 -10.82 -25.51
CA SER A 46 -10.29 -11.09 -26.19
C SER A 46 -9.30 -11.99 -25.43
N GLY A 47 -9.69 -12.51 -24.28
CA GLY A 47 -8.91 -13.48 -23.49
C GLY A 47 -7.83 -12.85 -22.61
N TYR A 48 -6.95 -13.69 -22.05
CA TYR A 48 -5.87 -13.27 -21.15
C TYR A 48 -4.59 -12.95 -21.93
N GLU A 49 -4.56 -11.83 -22.64
CA GLU A 49 -3.30 -11.35 -23.25
C GLU A 49 -2.40 -10.71 -22.18
N GLU A 50 -1.12 -11.04 -22.14
CA GLU A 50 -0.18 -10.44 -21.18
C GLU A 50 -0.07 -8.92 -21.36
N ARG A 51 0.01 -8.22 -20.23
CA ARG A 51 0.23 -6.77 -20.20
C ARG A 51 1.68 -6.49 -19.88
N ARG A 52 2.38 -5.95 -20.87
CA ARG A 52 3.79 -5.58 -20.77
C ARG A 52 3.93 -4.07 -20.94
N PHE A 53 4.58 -3.45 -19.97
CA PHE A 53 4.96 -2.04 -20.04
C PHE A 53 6.44 -1.91 -19.72
N SER A 54 7.15 -1.08 -20.48
CA SER A 54 8.50 -0.71 -20.11
C SER A 54 8.47 0.21 -18.89
N PHE A 55 9.45 0.08 -17.99
CA PHE A 55 9.52 0.89 -16.77
C PHE A 55 9.60 2.41 -17.06
N ASP A 56 10.13 2.80 -18.22
CA ASP A 56 10.15 4.21 -18.67
C ASP A 56 8.76 4.81 -18.96
N GLN A 57 7.75 3.97 -19.19
CA GLN A 57 6.38 4.39 -19.42
C GLN A 57 5.67 4.84 -18.14
N PHE A 58 6.22 4.52 -16.95
CA PHE A 58 5.73 4.99 -15.65
C PHE A 58 6.11 6.45 -15.33
N THR A 59 6.07 7.28 -16.37
CA THR A 59 6.44 8.68 -16.34
C THR A 59 5.21 9.56 -16.59
N PHE A 60 4.79 10.33 -15.58
CA PHE A 60 3.53 11.07 -15.61
C PHE A 60 3.72 12.58 -15.41
N PRO A 61 2.78 13.44 -15.84
CA PRO A 61 2.90 14.88 -15.66
C PRO A 61 2.98 15.26 -14.17
N ALA A 62 3.84 16.21 -13.83
CA ALA A 62 3.98 16.72 -12.47
C ALA A 62 4.23 18.24 -12.47
N CYS A 63 3.73 18.92 -11.44
CA CYS A 63 4.16 20.29 -11.14
C CYS A 63 5.63 20.29 -10.72
N LEU A 64 6.41 21.28 -11.15
CA LEU A 64 7.82 21.39 -10.76
C LEU A 64 8.01 21.44 -9.24
N LYS A 65 7.16 22.21 -8.54
CA LYS A 65 7.18 22.32 -7.07
C LYS A 65 6.95 20.98 -6.37
N CYS A 66 5.98 20.19 -6.85
CA CYS A 66 5.65 18.90 -6.28
C CYS A 66 6.79 17.92 -6.53
N ASN A 67 7.31 17.90 -7.76
CA ASN A 67 8.42 17.02 -8.13
C ASN A 67 9.66 17.28 -7.28
N ASN A 68 10.03 18.55 -7.10
CA ASN A 68 11.17 18.94 -6.27
C ASN A 68 10.98 18.58 -4.79
N LYS A 69 9.76 18.73 -4.26
CA LYS A 69 9.42 18.30 -2.89
C LYS A 69 9.69 16.81 -2.71
N TYR A 70 9.18 15.97 -3.60
CA TYR A 70 9.30 14.51 -3.47
C TYR A 70 10.64 13.92 -3.93
N ALA A 71 11.46 14.68 -4.67
CA ALA A 71 12.83 14.27 -4.99
C ALA A 71 13.73 14.11 -3.74
N SER A 72 13.43 14.84 -2.65
CA SER A 72 14.11 14.64 -1.36
C SER A 72 13.72 13.29 -0.72
N LEU A 73 12.42 13.02 -0.62
CA LEU A 73 11.87 11.75 -0.14
C LEU A 73 12.46 10.56 -0.88
N GLU A 74 12.56 10.62 -2.22
CA GLU A 74 13.15 9.53 -3.00
C GLU A 74 14.63 9.30 -2.72
N ARG A 75 15.40 10.38 -2.52
CA ARG A 75 16.84 10.30 -2.23
C ARG A 75 17.07 9.62 -0.88
N ASP A 76 16.28 10.00 0.11
CA ASP A 76 16.38 9.43 1.46
C ASP A 76 15.89 7.98 1.47
N ALA A 77 14.78 7.69 0.79
CA ALA A 77 14.25 6.34 0.62
C ALA A 77 15.22 5.41 -0.10
N LYS A 78 16.00 5.90 -1.07
CA LYS A 78 17.07 5.14 -1.72
C LYS A 78 18.08 4.63 -0.68
N GLY A 79 18.62 5.51 0.16
CA GLY A 79 19.60 5.14 1.17
C GLY A 79 19.03 4.15 2.20
N ILE A 80 17.76 4.28 2.55
CA ILE A 80 17.08 3.34 3.46
C ILE A 80 16.86 1.99 2.79
N LEU A 81 16.45 1.94 1.52
CA LEU A 81 16.31 0.68 0.81
C LEU A 81 17.66 -0.03 0.66
N GLU A 82 18.73 0.69 0.33
CA GLU A 82 20.09 0.13 0.26
C GLU A 82 20.49 -0.51 1.60
N LYS A 83 20.21 0.16 2.74
CA LYS A 83 20.40 -0.44 4.06
C LYS A 83 19.61 -1.73 4.26
N ILE A 84 18.31 -1.74 3.91
CA ILE A 84 17.46 -2.95 4.03
C ILE A 84 18.02 -4.10 3.19
N LEU A 85 18.43 -3.81 1.94
CA LEU A 85 19.00 -4.80 1.03
C LEU A 85 20.36 -5.33 1.52
N ASN A 86 21.12 -4.52 2.25
CA ASN A 86 22.39 -4.89 2.89
C ASN A 86 22.22 -5.45 4.31
N GLU A 87 20.98 -5.66 4.77
CA GLU A 87 20.67 -6.13 6.12
C GLU A 87 21.19 -5.22 7.26
N GLU A 88 21.35 -3.95 6.97
CA GLU A 88 21.77 -2.93 7.94
C GLU A 88 20.58 -2.42 8.77
N SER A 89 20.91 -1.84 9.93
CA SER A 89 19.89 -1.24 10.80
C SER A 89 19.34 0.07 10.21
N VAL A 90 18.05 0.29 10.42
CA VAL A 90 17.34 1.54 10.16
C VAL A 90 16.78 2.10 11.46
N THR A 91 16.68 3.42 11.56
CA THR A 91 16.00 4.08 12.69
C THR A 91 14.48 4.06 12.51
N THR A 92 13.72 4.33 13.57
CA THR A 92 12.27 4.52 13.50
C THR A 92 11.82 5.61 12.52
N GLU A 93 12.58 6.71 12.44
CA GLU A 93 12.32 7.83 11.53
C GLU A 93 12.60 7.42 10.08
N GLN A 94 13.68 6.66 9.85
CA GLN A 94 13.99 6.08 8.54
C GLN A 94 12.90 5.11 8.09
N ALA A 95 12.43 4.23 8.98
CA ALA A 95 11.33 3.32 8.66
C ALA A 95 10.02 4.07 8.35
N SER A 96 9.69 5.12 9.11
CA SER A 96 8.52 5.98 8.85
C SER A 96 8.63 6.70 7.50
N LEU A 97 9.81 7.23 7.15
CA LEU A 97 10.06 7.88 5.85
C LEU A 97 9.99 6.87 4.69
N PHE A 98 10.48 5.65 4.90
CA PHE A 98 10.35 4.58 3.91
C PHE A 98 8.88 4.20 3.67
N LEU A 99 8.04 4.22 4.70
CA LEU A 99 6.59 4.04 4.56
C LEU A 99 5.92 5.21 3.79
N ASP A 100 6.36 6.46 3.98
CA ASP A 100 5.90 7.59 3.16
C ASP A 100 6.23 7.38 1.67
N TRP A 101 7.42 6.87 1.38
CA TRP A 101 7.84 6.53 0.03
C TRP A 101 7.02 5.37 -0.56
N LEU A 102 6.69 4.34 0.22
CA LEU A 102 5.82 3.26 -0.22
C LEU A 102 4.39 3.74 -0.51
N ASP A 103 3.85 4.68 0.28
CA ASP A 103 2.56 5.33 -0.03
C ASP A 103 2.62 6.05 -1.39
N LYS A 104 3.71 6.78 -1.64
CA LYS A 104 3.96 7.47 -2.90
C LYS A 104 4.02 6.50 -4.08
N VAL A 105 4.75 5.40 -3.95
CA VAL A 105 4.85 4.35 -4.99
C VAL A 105 3.48 3.70 -5.22
N ARG A 106 2.78 3.29 -4.16
CA ARG A 106 1.45 2.64 -4.24
C ARG A 106 0.43 3.48 -5.01
N VAL A 107 0.29 4.74 -4.63
CA VAL A 107 -0.68 5.66 -5.26
C VAL A 107 -0.22 6.05 -6.66
N GLY A 108 1.09 6.23 -6.86
CA GLY A 108 1.66 6.50 -8.18
C GLY A 108 1.44 5.35 -9.17
N LEU A 109 1.60 4.10 -8.73
CA LEU A 109 1.30 2.91 -9.52
C LEU A 109 -0.18 2.83 -9.88
N TRP A 110 -1.07 3.11 -8.93
CA TRP A 110 -2.50 3.16 -9.20
C TRP A 110 -2.87 4.19 -10.27
N LEU A 111 -2.40 5.43 -10.12
CA LEU A 111 -2.61 6.50 -11.11
C LEU A 111 -2.01 6.13 -12.46
N GLY A 112 -0.80 5.56 -12.46
CA GLY A 112 -0.11 5.15 -13.67
C GLY A 112 -0.84 4.04 -14.41
N MET A 113 -1.32 3.03 -13.69
CA MET A 113 -2.12 1.96 -14.27
C MET A 113 -3.42 2.49 -14.87
N ILE A 114 -4.12 3.41 -14.21
CA ILE A 114 -5.33 4.04 -14.79
C ILE A 114 -5.02 4.83 -16.07
N GLN A 115 -3.85 5.49 -16.15
CA GLN A 115 -3.48 6.28 -17.33
C GLN A 115 -2.99 5.42 -18.51
N LEU A 116 -2.24 4.35 -18.22
CA LEU A 116 -1.75 3.41 -19.24
C LEU A 116 -2.87 2.47 -19.72
N ASP A 117 -3.74 2.06 -18.81
CA ASP A 117 -4.85 1.16 -19.08
C ASP A 117 -6.13 1.90 -19.46
N LYS A 118 -6.24 2.23 -20.75
CA LYS A 118 -7.44 2.85 -21.32
C LYS A 118 -8.69 1.97 -21.29
N THR A 119 -8.60 0.71 -20.85
CA THR A 119 -9.78 -0.17 -20.71
C THR A 119 -10.54 0.04 -19.40
N TYR A 120 -10.01 0.85 -18.47
CA TYR A 120 -10.66 1.21 -17.20
C TYR A 120 -11.49 2.50 -17.25
N ASP A 121 -12.27 2.71 -18.31
CA ASP A 121 -13.09 3.93 -18.48
C ASP A 121 -14.10 4.18 -17.33
N LEU A 122 -14.26 3.24 -16.38
CA LEU A 122 -15.14 3.34 -15.21
C LEU A 122 -14.45 3.79 -13.90
N ILE A 123 -13.14 4.04 -13.89
CA ILE A 123 -12.43 4.56 -12.69
C ILE A 123 -11.81 5.90 -13.01
N ALA A 124 -12.48 6.96 -12.57
CA ALA A 124 -11.90 8.29 -12.50
C ALA A 124 -11.05 8.39 -11.22
N PRO A 125 -9.78 8.81 -11.31
CA PRO A 125 -9.00 9.10 -10.11
C PRO A 125 -9.67 10.18 -9.26
N ASN A 126 -9.89 9.89 -7.98
CA ASN A 126 -10.49 10.81 -7.02
C ASN A 126 -9.50 11.32 -5.95
N PHE A 127 -8.25 10.88 -6.00
CA PHE A 127 -7.17 11.39 -5.15
C PHE A 127 -5.83 11.28 -5.88
N HIS A 128 -4.81 11.91 -5.31
CA HIS A 128 -3.47 11.98 -5.88
C HIS A 128 -2.44 11.63 -4.81
N ILE A 129 -1.16 11.53 -5.19
CA ILE A 129 -0.11 11.05 -4.26
C ILE A 129 -0.08 11.88 -2.97
N GLU A 130 -0.10 13.21 -3.07
CA GLU A 130 0.05 14.10 -1.91
C GLU A 130 -1.10 13.98 -0.91
N SER A 131 -2.32 13.71 -1.39
CA SER A 131 -3.48 13.59 -0.50
C SER A 131 -3.58 12.24 0.20
N ARG A 132 -2.62 11.32 0.00
CA ARG A 132 -2.66 9.96 0.56
C ARG A 132 -1.45 9.55 1.37
N ILE A 133 -0.29 10.18 1.17
CA ILE A 133 0.90 9.91 1.98
C ILE A 133 0.58 10.15 3.46
N ALA A 134 0.94 9.17 4.30
CA ALA A 134 0.80 9.27 5.76
C ALA A 134 -0.63 9.53 6.25
N GLN A 135 -1.67 9.23 5.45
CA GLN A 135 -3.05 9.45 5.87
C GLN A 135 -3.65 8.28 6.64
N TYR A 136 -3.27 7.06 6.30
CA TYR A 136 -3.89 5.81 6.76
C TYR A 136 -2.88 4.94 7.48
N ASP A 137 -3.35 4.09 8.39
CA ASP A 137 -2.53 3.08 9.05
C ASP A 137 -1.73 2.29 8.02
N ARG A 138 -0.46 2.04 8.36
CA ARG A 138 0.50 1.42 7.44
C ARG A 138 1.01 0.13 8.03
N MET A 139 1.09 -0.88 7.19
CA MET A 139 1.74 -2.14 7.49
C MET A 139 2.73 -2.47 6.38
N LEU A 140 3.87 -3.00 6.78
CA LEU A 140 4.92 -3.50 5.90
C LEU A 140 5.23 -4.93 6.30
N ILE A 141 5.31 -5.82 5.33
CA ILE A 141 5.84 -7.18 5.51
C ILE A 141 7.05 -7.31 4.60
N VAL A 142 8.19 -7.66 5.18
CA VAL A 142 9.44 -7.91 4.45
C VAL A 142 9.74 -9.40 4.49
N GLU A 143 9.80 -10.03 3.32
CA GLU A 143 10.16 -11.43 3.12
C GLU A 143 11.39 -11.53 2.21
N LYS A 144 12.17 -12.60 2.35
CA LYS A 144 13.41 -12.81 1.62
C LYS A 144 13.42 -14.14 0.88
N THR A 145 14.04 -14.17 -0.30
CA THR A 145 14.20 -15.39 -1.12
C THR A 145 15.65 -15.75 -1.40
N ASP A 146 15.82 -16.96 -1.92
CA ASP A 146 17.08 -17.50 -2.42
C ASP A 146 17.47 -16.97 -3.82
N ALA A 147 16.70 -16.04 -4.40
CA ALA A 147 16.97 -15.47 -5.71
C ALA A 147 18.36 -14.83 -5.78
N GLN A 148 19.12 -15.18 -6.81
CA GLN A 148 20.44 -14.60 -7.09
C GLN A 148 20.40 -13.55 -8.20
N THR A 149 19.26 -13.41 -8.86
CA THR A 149 19.09 -12.50 -10.00
C THR A 149 18.57 -11.15 -9.54
N ARG A 150 19.06 -10.09 -10.21
CA ARG A 150 18.48 -8.76 -10.04
C ARG A 150 17.11 -8.72 -10.70
N LYS A 151 16.12 -8.22 -9.99
CA LYS A 151 14.75 -8.10 -10.51
C LYS A 151 14.01 -6.95 -9.85
N LEU A 152 13.05 -6.42 -10.59
CA LEU A 152 12.05 -5.49 -10.10
C LEU A 152 10.70 -5.98 -10.57
N ASN A 153 9.77 -6.16 -9.66
CA ASN A 153 8.41 -6.54 -10.01
C ASN A 153 7.40 -5.91 -9.05
N MET A 154 6.15 -5.82 -9.48
CA MET A 154 5.04 -5.36 -8.65
C MET A 154 3.89 -6.35 -8.76
N VAL A 155 3.41 -6.84 -7.62
CA VAL A 155 2.34 -7.84 -7.57
C VAL A 155 1.07 -7.23 -6.99
N GLY A 156 -0.07 -7.54 -7.58
CA GLY A 156 -1.39 -7.11 -7.11
C GLY A 156 -1.85 -5.73 -7.61
N VAL A 157 -0.98 -4.96 -8.26
CA VAL A 157 -1.28 -3.63 -8.81
C VAL A 157 -2.19 -3.66 -10.04
N ASP A 158 -2.28 -4.82 -10.67
CA ASP A 158 -3.11 -5.10 -11.83
C ASP A 158 -4.49 -5.64 -11.46
N THR A 159 -4.84 -5.79 -10.18
CA THR A 159 -6.15 -6.32 -9.78
C THR A 159 -7.27 -5.27 -9.90
N TYR A 160 -8.52 -5.73 -10.04
CA TYR A 160 -9.69 -4.84 -10.01
C TYR A 160 -9.86 -4.21 -8.61
N SER A 161 -9.62 -4.98 -7.55
CA SER A 161 -9.67 -4.48 -6.16
C SER A 161 -8.67 -3.36 -5.93
N PHE A 162 -7.42 -3.48 -6.40
CA PHE A 162 -6.43 -2.40 -6.32
C PHE A 162 -6.84 -1.15 -7.10
N SER A 163 -7.50 -1.34 -8.25
CA SER A 163 -7.99 -0.23 -9.06
C SER A 163 -9.13 0.52 -8.36
N LEU A 164 -9.99 -0.16 -7.61
CA LEU A 164 -11.02 0.47 -6.77
C LEU A 164 -10.46 1.11 -5.51
N THR A 165 -9.49 0.46 -4.88
CA THR A 165 -8.88 0.91 -3.63
C THR A 165 -7.43 0.41 -3.62
N PRO A 166 -6.44 1.30 -3.86
CA PRO A 166 -5.04 0.89 -3.94
C PRO A 166 -4.50 0.61 -2.54
N SER A 167 -4.94 -0.47 -1.90
CA SER A 167 -4.77 -0.70 -0.46
C SER A 167 -3.60 -1.62 -0.13
N ALA A 168 -3.25 -2.54 -1.02
CA ALA A 168 -2.18 -3.50 -0.82
C ALA A 168 -1.51 -3.87 -2.13
N PHE A 169 -0.17 -3.91 -2.12
CA PHE A 169 0.66 -4.39 -3.23
C PHE A 169 1.96 -4.98 -2.71
N VAL A 170 2.66 -5.73 -3.56
CA VAL A 170 4.01 -6.22 -3.26
C VAL A 170 4.99 -5.55 -4.21
N LEU A 171 6.04 -4.95 -3.65
CA LEU A 171 7.22 -4.50 -4.40
C LEU A 171 8.31 -5.56 -4.26
N VAL A 172 8.75 -6.12 -5.38
CA VAL A 172 9.84 -7.09 -5.42
C VAL A 172 11.11 -6.37 -5.85
N VAL A 173 12.15 -6.39 -5.02
CA VAL A 173 13.46 -5.78 -5.31
C VAL A 173 14.53 -6.83 -5.06
N ASN A 174 15.16 -7.32 -6.13
CA ASN A 174 16.08 -8.46 -6.09
C ASN A 174 15.43 -9.64 -5.36
N ASN A 175 16.01 -10.09 -4.25
CA ASN A 175 15.49 -11.20 -3.44
C ASN A 175 14.61 -10.76 -2.26
N TYR A 176 14.15 -9.51 -2.22
CA TYR A 176 13.24 -9.00 -1.20
C TYR A 176 11.82 -8.82 -1.77
N TYR A 177 10.84 -9.31 -1.03
CA TYR A 177 9.41 -9.11 -1.27
C TYR A 177 8.87 -8.20 -0.19
N ILE A 178 8.45 -7.00 -0.59
CA ILE A 178 8.05 -5.92 0.30
C ILE A 178 6.55 -5.69 0.11
N THR A 179 5.73 -6.30 0.96
CA THR A 179 4.28 -6.12 0.94
C THR A 179 3.93 -4.87 1.72
N ASN A 180 3.35 -3.87 1.05
CA ASN A 180 2.83 -2.67 1.70
C ASN A 180 1.31 -2.74 1.74
N VAL A 181 0.75 -2.49 2.92
CA VAL A 181 -0.69 -2.37 3.15
C VAL A 181 -0.97 -1.03 3.81
N SER A 182 -1.95 -0.30 3.28
CA SER A 182 -2.38 0.98 3.81
C SER A 182 -3.90 1.09 3.78
N TYR A 183 -4.51 1.30 4.95
CA TYR A 183 -5.97 1.40 5.07
C TYR A 183 -6.39 2.11 6.35
N MET A 184 -7.60 2.65 6.37
CA MET A 184 -8.09 3.43 7.51
C MET A 184 -8.24 2.58 8.77
N TYR A 185 -7.65 3.04 9.88
CA TYR A 185 -7.90 2.53 11.23
C TYR A 185 -7.72 1.00 11.41
N LEU A 186 -6.79 0.40 10.66
CA LEU A 186 -6.51 -1.04 10.67
C LEU A 186 -6.29 -1.61 12.07
N PHE A 187 -5.54 -0.89 12.91
CA PHE A 187 -5.11 -1.42 14.20
C PHE A 187 -5.28 -0.45 15.36
N HIS A 188 -5.84 0.75 15.15
CA HIS A 188 -6.19 1.72 16.21
C HIS A 188 -6.84 1.06 17.44
N ARG A 189 -7.91 0.29 17.23
CA ARG A 189 -8.66 -0.37 18.32
C ARG A 189 -7.79 -1.30 19.16
N ARG A 190 -6.87 -2.01 18.52
CA ARG A 190 -6.00 -3.01 19.16
C ARG A 190 -4.70 -2.41 19.69
N LEU A 191 -4.26 -1.27 19.18
CA LEU A 191 -3.21 -0.46 19.82
C LEU A 191 -3.73 0.38 20.98
N GLY A 192 -5.05 0.44 21.18
CA GLY A 192 -5.67 1.17 22.28
C GLY A 192 -5.91 2.65 22.00
N PHE A 193 -5.75 3.08 20.74
CA PHE A 193 -6.03 4.45 20.29
C PHE A 193 -7.54 4.65 20.16
N PRO A 194 -8.05 5.90 20.18
CA PRO A 194 -9.39 6.19 19.69
C PRO A 194 -9.63 5.57 18.31
N TYR A 195 -10.78 4.93 18.13
CA TYR A 195 -11.07 4.15 16.93
C TYR A 195 -12.52 4.33 16.49
N PRO A 196 -12.82 4.22 15.17
CA PRO A 196 -14.19 4.27 14.71
C PRO A 196 -14.96 3.02 15.16
N SER A 197 -16.05 3.20 15.90
CA SER A 197 -17.04 2.14 16.10
C SER A 197 -17.91 1.94 14.87
N GLU A 198 -18.10 3.00 14.08
CA GLU A 198 -18.84 2.97 12.83
C GLU A 198 -18.19 3.88 11.78
N LEU A 199 -18.22 3.43 10.52
CA LEU A 199 -17.77 4.18 9.35
C LEU A 199 -18.90 4.19 8.31
N PHE A 200 -19.16 5.34 7.68
CA PHE A 200 -20.20 5.50 6.66
C PHE A 200 -19.64 6.19 5.41
N LEU A 201 -19.96 5.63 4.24
CA LEU A 201 -19.70 6.28 2.96
C LEU A 201 -20.64 7.47 2.77
N ARG A 202 -20.12 8.56 2.22
CA ARG A 202 -20.89 9.74 1.81
C ARG A 202 -21.01 9.79 0.29
N ALA A 203 -22.09 10.41 -0.18
CA ALA A 203 -22.38 10.55 -1.61
C ALA A 203 -21.75 11.80 -2.24
N GLU A 204 -21.37 12.78 -1.40
CA GLU A 204 -21.07 14.16 -1.80
C GLU A 204 -19.57 14.45 -1.87
N ASP A 205 -18.76 13.72 -1.10
CA ASP A 205 -17.32 13.91 -1.00
C ASP A 205 -16.58 12.57 -0.84
N ASP A 206 -15.26 12.61 -1.02
CA ASP A 206 -14.36 11.47 -0.86
C ASP A 206 -14.04 11.16 0.62
N CYS A 207 -14.74 11.78 1.56
CA CYS A 207 -14.55 11.56 2.98
C CYS A 207 -15.44 10.43 3.49
N VAL A 208 -14.94 9.74 4.51
CA VAL A 208 -15.74 8.79 5.28
C VAL A 208 -16.24 9.51 6.54
N GLU A 209 -17.51 9.35 6.87
CA GLU A 209 -18.03 9.77 8.16
C GLU A 209 -17.74 8.70 9.20
N ALA A 210 -17.20 9.08 10.35
CA ALA A 210 -16.83 8.16 11.41
C ALA A 210 -17.45 8.54 12.75
N ARG A 211 -17.95 7.54 13.47
CA ARG A 211 -18.31 7.65 14.89
C ARG A 211 -17.25 6.98 15.72
N PHE A 212 -16.65 7.72 16.64
CA PHE A 212 -15.51 7.25 17.42
C PHE A 212 -15.91 6.73 18.79
N SER A 213 -15.18 5.70 19.23
CA SER A 213 -15.12 5.26 20.62
C SER A 213 -13.80 5.72 21.23
N ALA A 214 -13.82 5.94 22.55
CA ALA A 214 -12.61 6.21 23.31
C ALA A 214 -11.59 5.07 23.16
N GLY A 215 -10.31 5.43 23.26
CA GLY A 215 -9.20 4.48 23.26
C GLY A 215 -9.27 3.52 24.45
N ARG A 216 -8.72 2.32 24.28
CA ARG A 216 -8.63 1.31 25.35
C ARG A 216 -7.38 1.48 26.21
N ASN A 217 -6.45 2.33 25.80
CA ASN A 217 -5.19 2.61 26.49
C ASN A 217 -4.41 1.34 26.86
N ARG A 218 -4.48 0.32 26.00
CA ARG A 218 -3.70 -0.91 26.09
C ARG A 218 -3.59 -1.58 24.72
N ILE A 219 -2.47 -2.24 24.51
CA ILE A 219 -2.21 -3.04 23.30
C ILE A 219 -2.87 -4.43 23.45
N MET A 220 -3.45 -4.93 22.36
CA MET A 220 -4.14 -6.22 22.26
C MET A 220 -3.63 -7.03 21.07
N VAL A 221 -2.88 -8.08 21.35
CA VAL A 221 -2.35 -9.01 20.32
C VAL A 221 -3.38 -10.11 19.96
N PRO A 222 -3.35 -10.64 18.71
CA PRO A 222 -2.64 -10.09 17.54
C PRO A 222 -3.23 -8.73 17.10
N LEU A 223 -2.44 -7.85 16.48
CA LEU A 223 -2.91 -6.50 16.07
C LEU A 223 -3.95 -6.52 14.96
N LEU A 224 -3.88 -7.52 14.07
CA LEU A 224 -4.87 -7.74 13.02
C LEU A 224 -5.74 -8.96 13.37
N ARG A 225 -6.98 -8.93 12.88
CA ARG A 225 -7.88 -10.10 12.97
C ARG A 225 -7.70 -11.08 11.83
N LYS A 226 -7.16 -10.61 10.69
CA LYS A 226 -6.73 -11.48 9.59
C LYS A 226 -5.47 -12.22 10.04
N ALA A 227 -5.46 -13.54 9.84
CA ALA A 227 -4.24 -14.32 9.98
C ALA A 227 -3.23 -13.90 8.91
N ILE A 228 -2.00 -13.64 9.35
CA ILE A 228 -0.84 -13.32 8.52
C ILE A 228 -0.12 -14.65 8.27
N ARG A 229 0.12 -14.99 7.01
CA ARG A 229 0.74 -16.27 6.59
C ARG A 229 2.15 -16.07 6.07
N GLU A 230 2.48 -14.83 5.74
CA GLU A 230 3.79 -14.37 5.33
C GLU A 230 4.83 -14.68 6.41
N ARG A 231 6.00 -15.15 5.97
CA ARG A 231 7.09 -15.59 6.85
C ARG A 231 8.20 -14.54 6.82
N GLY A 232 7.90 -13.40 7.42
CA GLY A 232 8.71 -12.20 7.32
C GLY A 232 8.70 -11.35 8.58
N ILE A 233 9.41 -10.22 8.51
CA ILE A 233 9.32 -9.18 9.53
C ILE A 233 8.12 -8.30 9.20
N ILE A 234 7.26 -8.09 10.19
CA ILE A 234 6.07 -7.26 10.05
C ILE A 234 6.27 -5.99 10.83
N LEU A 235 5.90 -4.87 10.22
CA LEU A 235 5.96 -3.55 10.82
C LEU A 235 4.59 -2.90 10.69
N TYR A 236 4.12 -2.26 11.76
CA TYR A 236 2.88 -1.48 11.80
C TYR A 236 3.16 -0.04 12.25
N GLN A 237 2.42 0.92 11.70
CA GLN A 237 2.51 2.32 12.14
C GLN A 237 1.13 3.02 12.06
N PRO A 238 0.54 3.42 13.21
CA PRO A 238 -0.79 4.03 13.21
C PRO A 238 -0.71 5.45 12.71
N MET A 239 -1.69 5.85 11.90
CA MET A 239 -1.79 7.21 11.39
C MET A 239 -3.13 7.80 11.83
N PHE A 240 -3.07 8.92 12.55
CA PHE A 240 -4.25 9.59 13.10
C PHE A 240 -4.39 11.05 12.64
N LYS A 241 -3.75 11.38 11.51
CA LYS A 241 -3.98 12.62 10.78
C LYS A 241 -5.41 12.61 10.21
N SER A 242 -6.30 13.45 10.73
CA SER A 242 -7.74 13.40 10.42
C SER A 242 -8.12 14.01 9.06
N GLY A 243 -7.26 13.91 8.03
CA GLY A 243 -7.42 14.61 6.76
C GLY A 243 -8.52 14.09 5.83
N LEU A 244 -8.92 12.82 6.00
CA LEU A 244 -9.87 12.11 5.10
C LEU A 244 -11.09 11.55 5.84
N THR A 245 -11.33 12.01 7.06
CA THR A 245 -12.43 11.52 7.91
C THR A 245 -13.14 12.68 8.55
N LEU A 246 -14.45 12.73 8.35
CA LEU A 246 -15.32 13.68 9.02
C LEU A 246 -15.83 13.03 10.29
N SER A 247 -15.48 13.63 11.41
CA SER A 247 -15.89 13.15 12.74
C SER A 247 -16.08 14.35 13.67
N GLU A 248 -16.90 14.16 14.69
CA GLU A 248 -16.83 15.00 15.89
C GLU A 248 -15.40 14.93 16.45
N LYS A 249 -14.89 16.02 17.04
CA LYS A 249 -13.50 16.15 17.51
C LYS A 249 -13.06 14.88 18.27
N VAL A 250 -12.27 14.03 17.62
CA VAL A 250 -11.67 12.87 18.26
C VAL A 250 -10.53 13.34 19.14
N ASP A 251 -10.62 13.08 20.44
CA ASP A 251 -9.56 13.43 21.36
C ASP A 251 -8.43 12.39 21.32
N TYR A 252 -7.47 12.61 20.43
CA TYR A 252 -6.18 11.94 20.46
C TYR A 252 -5.22 12.54 21.51
N GLY A 253 -5.58 13.65 22.16
CA GLY A 253 -4.74 14.47 23.04
C GLY A 253 -4.29 13.82 24.35
N ASN A 254 -4.64 12.56 24.61
CA ASN A 254 -4.35 11.86 25.85
C ASN A 254 -2.90 11.34 25.94
N ASP A 255 -2.41 11.14 27.16
CA ASP A 255 -1.04 10.71 27.45
C ASP A 255 -0.69 9.34 26.86
N TYR A 256 -1.68 8.47 26.68
CA TYR A 256 -1.46 7.16 26.07
C TYR A 256 -1.04 7.33 24.61
N VAL A 257 -1.85 8.02 23.80
CA VAL A 257 -1.53 8.25 22.38
C VAL A 257 -0.21 9.01 22.23
N ARG A 258 0.04 10.03 23.06
CA ARG A 258 1.31 10.80 23.03
C ARG A 258 2.54 9.91 23.24
N ARG A 259 2.51 9.00 24.22
CA ARG A 259 3.63 8.07 24.48
C ARG A 259 3.81 7.04 23.36
N HIS A 260 2.74 6.71 22.66
CA HIS A 260 2.73 5.77 21.53
C HIS A 260 2.87 6.47 20.16
N SER A 261 3.42 7.69 20.13
CA SER A 261 3.57 8.50 18.92
C SER A 261 5.02 8.88 18.65
N LEU A 262 5.47 8.63 17.43
CA LEU A 262 6.77 9.08 16.93
C LEU A 262 6.75 10.60 16.70
N ASN A 263 5.63 11.11 16.18
CA ASN A 263 5.37 12.54 16.05
C ASN A 263 3.87 12.80 16.27
N PHE A 264 3.53 13.13 17.51
CA PHE A 264 2.14 13.36 17.91
C PHE A 264 1.49 14.51 17.14
N SER A 265 2.20 15.63 16.93
CA SER A 265 1.67 16.81 16.22
C SER A 265 1.30 16.53 14.77
N GLU A 266 2.03 15.61 14.11
CA GLU A 266 1.75 15.21 12.73
C GLU A 266 0.84 13.99 12.62
N GLY A 267 0.37 13.44 13.74
CA GLY A 267 -0.50 12.27 13.75
C GLY A 267 0.22 10.96 13.41
N VAL A 268 1.51 10.85 13.75
CA VAL A 268 2.38 9.71 13.42
C VAL A 268 2.64 8.86 14.66
N GLY A 269 2.16 7.62 14.63
CA GLY A 269 2.41 6.61 15.64
C GLY A 269 3.84 6.11 15.69
N ASN A 270 4.18 5.47 16.82
CA ASN A 270 5.39 4.66 16.93
C ASN A 270 5.37 3.49 15.95
N ILE A 271 6.54 2.89 15.75
CA ILE A 271 6.72 1.70 14.94
C ILE A 271 6.47 0.48 15.83
N PHE A 272 5.64 -0.45 15.39
CA PHE A 272 5.42 -1.72 16.09
C PHE A 272 5.95 -2.85 15.21
N LEU A 273 6.97 -3.56 15.70
CA LEU A 273 7.61 -4.68 15.01
C LEU A 273 7.00 -5.98 15.51
N GLU A 274 6.54 -6.85 14.63
CA GLU A 274 6.14 -8.22 14.95
C GLU A 274 7.10 -9.20 14.30
N SER A 275 7.70 -10.04 15.14
CA SER A 275 8.65 -11.10 14.77
C SER A 275 8.52 -12.23 15.78
N ASP A 276 8.48 -13.48 15.30
CA ASP A 276 8.35 -14.69 16.13
C ASP A 276 7.18 -14.64 17.13
N GLY A 277 6.06 -14.03 16.71
CA GLY A 277 4.85 -13.89 17.52
C GLY A 277 4.94 -12.87 18.66
N GLN A 278 6.05 -12.13 18.77
CA GLN A 278 6.20 -11.04 19.72
C GLN A 278 6.02 -9.69 19.03
N LEU A 279 5.25 -8.81 19.68
CA LEU A 279 5.08 -7.43 19.25
C LEU A 279 5.95 -6.51 20.12
N ILE A 280 6.87 -5.80 19.48
CA ILE A 280 7.81 -4.87 20.12
C ILE A 280 7.52 -3.47 19.60
N GLU A 281 7.22 -2.55 20.50
CA GLU A 281 7.13 -1.14 20.15
C GLU A 281 8.53 -0.52 20.08
N LYS A 282 8.74 0.31 19.05
CA LYS A 282 9.95 1.06 18.78
C LYS A 282 9.63 2.56 18.80
N THR A 283 10.30 3.25 19.71
CA THR A 283 10.21 4.68 19.98
C THR A 283 11.28 5.46 19.22
N SER A 284 11.16 6.80 19.21
CA SER A 284 12.04 7.68 18.44
C SER A 284 13.53 7.41 18.67
N GLY A 285 14.29 7.36 17.58
CA GLY A 285 15.73 7.10 17.56
C GLY A 285 16.14 5.65 17.75
N GLU A 286 15.23 4.71 18.06
CA GLU A 286 15.58 3.30 18.15
C GLU A 286 15.95 2.72 16.77
N GLU A 287 16.93 1.82 16.78
CA GLU A 287 17.38 1.10 15.60
C GLU A 287 16.90 -0.36 15.60
N PHE A 288 16.61 -0.89 14.41
CA PHE A 288 16.28 -2.29 14.19
C PHE A 288 16.60 -2.70 12.75
N ARG A 289 16.66 -4.01 12.51
CA ARG A 289 16.89 -4.57 11.18
C ARG A 289 15.59 -5.08 10.58
N LEU A 290 15.42 -4.86 9.28
CA LEU A 290 14.34 -5.46 8.47
C LEU A 290 14.88 -6.66 7.68
N SER A 291 15.59 -7.56 8.38
CA SER A 291 16.23 -8.74 7.80
C SER A 291 15.45 -10.00 8.20
N PRO A 292 14.62 -10.58 7.30
CA PRO A 292 13.87 -11.79 7.60
C PRO A 292 14.82 -12.95 7.94
N SER A 293 14.51 -13.69 8.99
CA SER A 293 15.30 -14.86 9.41
C SER A 293 15.13 -16.05 8.47
N GLU A 294 13.98 -16.13 7.79
CA GLU A 294 13.65 -17.20 6.87
C GLU A 294 13.91 -16.79 5.41
N ILE A 295 14.65 -17.65 4.69
CA ILE A 295 14.90 -17.52 3.26
C ILE A 295 14.01 -18.53 2.55
N GLN A 296 13.11 -18.05 1.70
CA GLN A 296 12.13 -18.87 0.97
C GLN A 296 12.60 -19.15 -0.47
N GLN A 297 12.09 -20.22 -1.09
CA GLN A 297 12.35 -20.47 -2.50
C GLN A 297 11.68 -19.38 -3.36
N ASP A 298 12.42 -18.77 -4.28
CA ASP A 298 11.93 -17.61 -5.02
C ASP A 298 10.67 -17.86 -5.85
N THR A 299 10.65 -18.98 -6.56
CA THR A 299 9.50 -19.38 -7.38
C THR A 299 8.26 -19.64 -6.52
N GLU A 300 8.45 -20.24 -5.34
CA GLU A 300 7.36 -20.52 -4.40
C GLU A 300 6.80 -19.21 -3.85
N LEU A 301 7.67 -18.32 -3.34
CA LEU A 301 7.26 -17.04 -2.78
C LEU A 301 6.62 -16.13 -3.83
N PHE A 302 7.05 -16.22 -5.10
CA PHE A 302 6.40 -15.50 -6.19
C PHE A 302 4.90 -15.83 -6.26
N PHE A 303 4.53 -17.11 -6.29
CA PHE A 303 3.12 -17.49 -6.34
C PHE A 303 2.38 -17.23 -5.02
N ILE A 304 3.03 -17.48 -3.88
CA ILE A 304 2.46 -17.19 -2.55
C ILE A 304 2.18 -15.69 -2.39
N SER A 305 3.08 -14.82 -2.83
CA SER A 305 2.89 -13.36 -2.75
C SER A 305 1.68 -12.89 -3.58
N GLY A 306 1.47 -13.49 -4.76
CA GLY A 306 0.27 -13.25 -5.58
C GLY A 306 -1.02 -13.68 -4.91
N ILE A 307 -1.01 -14.80 -4.19
CA ILE A 307 -2.15 -15.26 -3.37
C ILE A 307 -2.39 -14.29 -2.21
N ASN A 308 -1.35 -14.01 -1.43
CA ASN A 308 -1.42 -13.22 -0.21
C ASN A 308 -1.91 -11.80 -0.49
N VAL A 309 -1.39 -11.13 -1.53
CA VAL A 309 -1.82 -9.77 -1.87
C VAL A 309 -3.29 -9.72 -2.30
N CYS A 310 -3.78 -10.71 -3.02
CA CYS A 310 -5.21 -10.81 -3.37
C CYS A 310 -6.07 -11.06 -2.12
N GLU A 311 -5.61 -11.91 -1.20
CA GLU A 311 -6.27 -12.12 0.09
C GLU A 311 -6.29 -10.85 0.95
N TRP A 312 -5.21 -10.06 0.97
CA TRP A 312 -5.17 -8.74 1.62
C TRP A 312 -6.20 -7.81 1.04
N GLN A 313 -6.23 -7.66 -0.29
CA GLN A 313 -7.18 -6.78 -0.96
C GLN A 313 -8.62 -7.21 -0.66
N ASN A 314 -8.95 -8.51 -0.75
CA ASN A 314 -10.29 -9.01 -0.42
C ASN A 314 -10.67 -8.75 1.04
N TRP A 315 -9.73 -8.97 1.97
CA TRP A 315 -9.97 -8.68 3.38
C TRP A 315 -10.19 -7.19 3.63
N LEU A 316 -9.41 -6.32 3.01
CA LEU A 316 -9.56 -4.86 3.14
C LEU A 316 -10.89 -4.37 2.54
N VAL A 317 -11.35 -4.99 1.45
CA VAL A 317 -12.69 -4.73 0.91
C VAL A 317 -13.78 -5.13 1.92
N SER A 318 -13.57 -6.17 2.73
CA SER A 318 -14.53 -6.53 3.78
C SER A 318 -14.62 -5.50 4.92
N LEU A 319 -13.65 -4.58 5.01
CA LEU A 319 -13.62 -3.49 6.00
C LEU A 319 -14.24 -2.19 5.49
N LEU A 320 -14.84 -2.19 4.28
CA LEU A 320 -15.44 -0.99 3.71
C LEU A 320 -16.47 -0.35 4.65
N ALA A 321 -16.47 0.97 4.65
CA ALA A 321 -17.45 1.76 5.37
C ALA A 321 -18.88 1.40 4.93
N LYS A 322 -19.82 1.48 5.88
CA LYS A 322 -21.23 1.15 5.64
C LYS A 322 -21.80 2.08 4.59
N SER A 323 -22.56 1.51 3.65
CA SER A 323 -23.20 2.27 2.58
C SER A 323 -24.59 2.80 2.95
N ASP A 324 -25.00 2.71 4.22
CA ASP A 324 -26.39 2.96 4.67
C ASP A 324 -26.89 4.38 4.39
N LYS A 325 -25.98 5.35 4.28
CA LYS A 325 -26.29 6.75 3.96
C LYS A 325 -26.39 7.05 2.46
N LEU A 326 -26.15 6.06 1.61
CA LEU A 326 -26.22 6.20 0.15
C LEU A 326 -27.61 5.82 -0.38
N LYS A 327 -27.98 6.40 -1.53
CA LYS A 327 -29.21 6.03 -2.24
C LYS A 327 -29.17 4.54 -2.65
N PRO A 328 -30.32 3.85 -2.77
CA PRO A 328 -30.37 2.44 -3.17
C PRO A 328 -29.53 2.09 -4.40
N GLU A 329 -29.59 2.90 -5.45
CA GLU A 329 -28.82 2.69 -6.68
C GLU A 329 -27.31 2.83 -6.47
N GLN A 330 -26.87 3.79 -5.65
CA GLN A 330 -25.46 3.97 -5.29
C GLN A 330 -24.95 2.78 -4.48
N ARG A 331 -25.75 2.27 -3.53
CA ARG A 331 -25.41 1.06 -2.76
C ARG A 331 -25.24 -0.15 -3.67
N LYS A 332 -26.19 -0.35 -4.59
CA LYS A 332 -26.15 -1.44 -5.57
C LYS A 332 -24.91 -1.34 -6.45
N TYR A 333 -24.59 -0.13 -6.92
CA TYR A 333 -23.42 0.16 -7.74
C TYR A 333 -22.10 -0.14 -7.01
N ILE A 334 -21.93 0.35 -5.78
CA ILE A 334 -20.72 0.10 -4.99
C ILE A 334 -20.57 -1.39 -4.69
N LYS A 335 -21.64 -2.04 -4.24
CA LYS A 335 -21.64 -3.46 -3.92
C LYS A 335 -21.29 -4.33 -5.13
N SER A 336 -21.84 -4.03 -6.32
CA SER A 336 -21.56 -4.81 -7.52
C SER A 336 -20.08 -4.72 -7.92
N ARG A 337 -19.47 -3.54 -7.83
CA ARG A 337 -18.07 -3.32 -8.18
C ARG A 337 -17.11 -4.05 -7.23
N PHE A 338 -17.30 -3.89 -5.93
CA PHE A 338 -16.44 -4.56 -4.95
C PHE A 338 -16.61 -6.09 -4.98
N ASN A 339 -17.82 -6.60 -5.18
CA ASN A 339 -18.05 -8.04 -5.38
C ASN A 339 -17.35 -8.57 -6.64
N LEU A 340 -17.36 -7.79 -7.74
CA LEU A 340 -16.61 -8.14 -8.95
C LEU A 340 -15.10 -8.18 -8.67
N GLY A 341 -14.58 -7.22 -7.91
CA GLY A 341 -13.18 -7.21 -7.48
C GLY A 341 -12.79 -8.46 -6.69
N ILE A 342 -13.62 -8.84 -5.69
CA ILE A 342 -13.42 -10.06 -4.91
C ILE A 342 -13.42 -11.29 -5.82
N LYS A 343 -14.41 -11.43 -6.71
CA LYS A 343 -14.53 -12.58 -7.63
C LYS A 343 -13.32 -12.71 -8.54
N ILE A 344 -12.82 -11.60 -9.09
CA ILE A 344 -11.62 -11.58 -9.95
C ILE A 344 -10.38 -11.99 -9.12
N ASN A 345 -10.22 -11.44 -7.92
CA ASN A 345 -9.13 -11.81 -7.02
C ASN A 345 -9.18 -13.31 -6.64
N GLU A 346 -10.37 -13.88 -6.43
CA GLU A 346 -10.53 -15.31 -6.18
C GLU A 346 -10.06 -16.15 -7.37
N GLN A 347 -10.36 -15.73 -8.61
CA GLN A 347 -9.84 -16.39 -9.82
C GLN A 347 -8.31 -16.32 -9.88
N PHE A 348 -7.72 -15.16 -9.60
CA PHE A 348 -6.26 -15.02 -9.51
C PHE A 348 -5.66 -15.93 -8.43
N ILE A 349 -6.27 -16.01 -7.25
CA ILE A 349 -5.84 -16.90 -6.18
C ILE A 349 -5.85 -18.37 -6.65
N GLN A 350 -6.91 -18.82 -7.31
CA GLN A 350 -6.98 -20.21 -7.82
C GLN A 350 -5.91 -20.48 -8.88
N ASN A 351 -5.65 -19.51 -9.78
CA ASN A 351 -4.61 -19.64 -10.78
C ASN A 351 -3.21 -19.76 -10.15
N HIS A 352 -2.87 -18.88 -9.19
CA HIS A 352 -1.59 -18.95 -8.48
C HIS A 352 -1.44 -20.25 -7.68
N LYS A 353 -2.53 -20.76 -7.06
CA LYS A 353 -2.51 -22.07 -6.37
C LYS A 353 -2.25 -23.22 -7.34
N ALA A 354 -2.85 -23.20 -8.54
CA ALA A 354 -2.63 -24.21 -9.56
C ALA A 354 -1.18 -24.17 -10.08
N LEU A 355 -0.63 -22.97 -10.31
CA LEU A 355 0.76 -22.80 -10.70
C LEU A 355 1.71 -23.26 -9.59
N LEU A 356 1.50 -22.84 -8.35
CA LEU A 356 2.29 -23.28 -7.20
C LEU A 356 2.34 -24.81 -7.12
N LYS A 357 1.18 -25.48 -7.18
CA LYS A 357 1.11 -26.95 -7.17
C LYS A 357 1.95 -27.57 -8.28
N LYS A 358 1.91 -27.01 -9.50
CA LYS A 358 2.68 -27.49 -10.66
C LYS A 358 4.19 -27.36 -10.48
N TYR A 359 4.66 -26.34 -9.76
CA TYR A 359 6.10 -26.11 -9.53
C TYR A 359 6.65 -26.82 -8.29
N THR A 360 5.79 -27.26 -7.36
CA THR A 360 6.17 -27.99 -6.15
C THR A 360 6.11 -29.53 -6.30
N THR A 361 5.46 -30.03 -7.35
CA THR A 361 5.42 -31.46 -7.73
C THR A 361 6.46 -31.75 -8.80
#